data_AF-A0A437LXG0-F1
#
_entry.id   AF-A0A437LXG0-F1
#
_cell.length_a   1.000
_cell.length_b   1.000
_cell.length_c   1.000
_cell.angle_alpha   90.00
_cell.angle_beta   90.00
_cell.angle_gamma   90.00
#
_symmetry.space_group_name_H-M   'P 1'
#
loop_
_entity.id
_entity.type
_entity.pdbx_description
1 polymer ?
#
loop_
_entity_poly.entity_id
_entity_poly.type
_entity_poly.pdbx_seq_one_letter_code
_entity_poly.pdbx_strand_id
1 'polypeptide(L)'
;MSIAADISDYLAGIRHARSPSGVTRVQTRLLAADGGAFTLVAHDAGSDSWREFPRAFFLRLLAATDGPGGAKAPEWQALVDEAEAALAAAPRHVWQQGEWLLGIGAAWWLHGHAGRILAAKEAHGIRYASFVYDLIPLLVPEHCETKLVRNFTQHFASLCLLADHAICISEAVRQDFETWLPRLLPGLHIPASVLPLDARFDPPAEPGMAPSEPFVLAVGTVESRKNQLGLLRAWLRLIREYGEDNTPLLVVVGVHGYLSGQVLGLAEGSPELSRRVVFRPGVTDQELAALYAGCLFTVFNSHAEGWGLPATESLAWGKVPVLADVPVLRESGGPHAVYVEAENVPALARALHGLIADPAGLHAREQALRAGTRLREWPQLAAQCAGFLAAPAAALPLDRAFLSLGQEIPGGLPPMPPLPALPPVQQSMGPLLRLGAGWSWQEDWGSWCCAPGGVSLRLPLEADSAGQDITVLLEVNAPPGGHSGRARAGDGPWREWWLPAGAPGLIRVDAVVPRHGPLLVEIDIGPGVSCPPDHRMLGFGLRALRLVSRAEAPLPPEAPPAPAPPPRKPWWRF
;
A
#
# COMPACT_ATOMS: atom_id res chain seq x y z
N MET A 1 14.80 21.94 -9.83
CA MET A 1 13.41 21.58 -9.48
C MET A 1 13.47 20.63 -8.31
N SER A 2 12.83 20.97 -7.19
CA SER A 2 12.94 20.20 -5.94
C SER A 2 11.99 19.01 -5.93
N ILE A 3 12.41 17.90 -5.30
CA ILE A 3 11.62 16.68 -5.13
C ILE A 3 11.78 16.24 -3.67
N ALA A 4 10.66 16.17 -2.95
CA ALA A 4 10.57 15.66 -1.60
C ALA A 4 10.03 14.23 -1.62
N ALA A 5 10.81 13.25 -1.14
CA ALA A 5 10.40 11.86 -1.06
C ALA A 5 9.75 11.55 0.29
N ASP A 6 8.53 11.04 0.26
CA ASP A 6 7.81 10.63 1.46
C ASP A 6 8.36 9.31 2.03
N ILE A 7 8.77 9.34 3.29
CA ILE A 7 9.19 8.17 4.07
C ILE A 7 8.31 7.95 5.31
N SER A 8 7.13 8.56 5.38
CA SER A 8 6.20 8.45 6.52
C SER A 8 5.83 6.99 6.81
N ASP A 9 5.61 6.19 5.76
CA ASP A 9 5.23 4.78 5.91
C ASP A 9 6.39 3.91 6.37
N TYR A 10 7.61 4.20 5.91
CA TYR A 10 8.83 3.56 6.41
C TYR A 10 9.00 3.82 7.91
N LEU A 11 8.95 5.09 8.34
CA LEU A 11 9.12 5.46 9.75
C LEU A 11 8.00 4.90 10.64
N ALA A 12 6.77 4.80 10.14
CA ALA A 12 5.69 4.15 10.87
C ALA A 12 5.86 2.61 10.91
N GLY A 13 6.44 2.01 9.87
CA GLY A 13 6.63 0.57 9.73
C GLY A 13 7.74 -0.01 10.60
N ILE A 14 8.84 0.73 10.83
CA ILE A 14 10.02 0.25 11.57
C ILE A 14 9.72 -0.17 13.02
N ARG A 15 8.64 0.37 13.62
CA ARG A 15 8.19 -0.04 14.97
C ARG A 15 7.60 -1.46 14.98
N HIS A 16 7.15 -1.97 13.83
CA HIS A 16 6.46 -3.26 13.69
C HIS A 16 7.29 -4.31 12.96
N ALA A 17 8.18 -3.91 12.08
CA ALA A 17 9.07 -4.79 11.33
C ALA A 17 10.48 -4.18 11.26
N ARG A 18 11.50 -5.00 11.56
CA ARG A 18 12.89 -4.61 11.34
C ARG A 18 13.27 -4.80 9.88
N SER A 19 13.06 -6.01 9.36
CA SER A 19 13.33 -6.35 7.97
C SER A 19 12.29 -5.71 7.03
N PRO A 20 12.71 -5.15 5.88
CA PRO A 20 11.82 -4.42 4.99
C PRO A 20 10.94 -5.40 4.22
N SER A 21 9.69 -5.00 3.95
CA SER A 21 8.87 -5.64 2.92
C SER A 21 9.47 -5.41 1.52
N GLY A 22 8.96 -6.08 0.48
CA GLY A 22 9.40 -5.85 -0.90
C GLY A 22 9.28 -4.38 -1.34
N VAL A 23 8.16 -3.71 -1.02
CA VAL A 23 7.96 -2.29 -1.32
C VAL A 23 8.92 -1.42 -0.51
N THR A 24 9.05 -1.68 0.79
CA THR A 24 9.97 -0.95 1.66
C THR A 24 11.43 -1.11 1.22
N ARG A 25 11.81 -2.28 0.68
CA ARG A 25 13.13 -2.53 0.12
C ARG A 25 13.38 -1.64 -1.10
N VAL A 26 12.41 -1.53 -2.01
CA VAL A 26 12.50 -0.64 -3.18
C VAL A 26 12.64 0.81 -2.74
N GLN A 27 11.76 1.28 -1.85
CA GLN A 27 11.80 2.64 -1.30
C GLN A 27 13.17 2.94 -0.68
N THR A 28 13.64 2.08 0.23
CA THR A 28 14.86 2.33 0.99
C THR A 28 16.11 2.27 0.12
N ARG A 29 16.21 1.31 -0.81
CA ARG A 29 17.37 1.17 -1.70
C ARG A 29 17.45 2.28 -2.73
N LEU A 30 16.32 2.68 -3.32
CA LEU A 30 16.26 3.81 -4.24
C LEU A 30 16.69 5.09 -3.54
N LEU A 31 16.14 5.38 -2.35
CA LEU A 31 16.48 6.58 -1.58
C LEU A 31 17.89 6.58 -1.01
N ALA A 32 18.47 5.41 -0.72
CA ALA A 32 19.88 5.32 -0.30
C ALA A 32 20.86 5.55 -1.47
N ALA A 33 20.43 5.28 -2.70
CA ALA A 33 21.25 5.35 -3.92
C ALA A 33 21.05 6.64 -4.73
N ASP A 34 20.17 7.54 -4.30
CA ASP A 34 19.76 8.74 -5.05
C ASP A 34 20.80 9.87 -5.10
N GLY A 35 21.93 9.73 -4.39
CA GLY A 35 22.96 10.76 -4.32
C GLY A 35 22.48 12.10 -3.72
N GLY A 36 21.38 12.10 -2.96
CA GLY A 36 20.75 13.31 -2.44
C GLY A 36 19.83 14.02 -3.44
N ALA A 37 19.42 13.36 -4.51
CA ALA A 37 18.43 13.90 -5.46
C ALA A 37 17.06 14.17 -4.83
N PHE A 38 16.72 13.47 -3.74
CA PHE A 38 15.46 13.66 -3.02
C PHE A 38 15.68 14.22 -1.62
N THR A 39 14.91 15.23 -1.23
CA THR A 39 14.79 15.63 0.18
C THR A 39 13.90 14.62 0.89
N LEU A 40 14.38 14.00 1.97
CA LEU A 40 13.56 13.03 2.71
C LEU A 40 12.57 13.78 3.60
N VAL A 41 11.28 13.54 3.41
CA VAL A 41 10.24 14.14 4.24
C VAL A 41 9.35 13.09 4.87
N ALA A 42 8.86 13.38 6.07
CA ALA A 42 7.82 12.60 6.71
C ALA A 42 6.84 13.51 7.44
N HIS A 43 5.60 13.05 7.57
CA HIS A 43 4.58 13.79 8.27
C HIS A 43 4.61 13.46 9.77
N ASP A 44 4.87 14.48 10.60
CA ASP A 44 4.77 14.39 12.05
C ASP A 44 3.32 14.60 12.51
N ALA A 45 2.70 13.55 13.03
CA ALA A 45 1.33 13.60 13.53
C ALA A 45 1.17 14.50 14.76
N GLY A 46 2.22 14.70 15.58
CA GLY A 46 2.14 15.50 16.80
C GLY A 46 2.02 17.00 16.52
N SER A 47 2.69 17.48 15.47
CA SER A 47 2.64 18.89 15.05
C SER A 47 1.80 19.15 13.79
N ASP A 48 1.15 18.10 13.26
CA ASP A 48 0.39 18.08 12.01
C ASP A 48 1.13 18.78 10.85
N SER A 49 2.41 18.43 10.65
CA SER A 49 3.27 19.07 9.66
C SER A 49 4.27 18.13 8.99
N TRP A 50 4.65 18.45 7.76
CA TRP A 50 5.73 17.78 7.03
C TRP A 50 7.09 18.27 7.53
N ARG A 51 8.03 17.36 7.75
CA ARG A 51 9.36 17.64 8.29
C ARG A 51 10.46 16.95 7.49
N GLU A 52 11.62 17.59 7.40
CA GLU A 52 12.78 17.09 6.65
C GLU A 52 13.58 16.10 7.50
N PHE A 53 13.45 14.81 7.21
CA PHE A 53 14.10 13.77 7.99
C PHE A 53 15.60 13.68 7.68
N PRO A 54 16.49 13.62 8.70
CA PRO A 54 17.93 13.61 8.45
C PRO A 54 18.39 12.38 7.66
N ARG A 55 18.95 12.59 6.46
CA ARG A 55 19.46 11.51 5.59
C ARG A 55 20.49 10.62 6.26
N ALA A 56 21.40 11.19 7.05
CA ALA A 56 22.38 10.41 7.80
C ALA A 56 21.71 9.44 8.79
N PHE A 57 20.60 9.85 9.41
CA PHE A 57 19.84 8.98 10.31
C PHE A 57 19.10 7.89 9.53
N PHE A 58 18.50 8.23 8.39
CA PHE A 58 17.87 7.26 7.49
C PHE A 58 18.85 6.15 7.06
N LEU A 59 20.09 6.51 6.68
CA LEU A 59 21.12 5.54 6.33
C LEU A 59 21.55 4.67 7.52
N ARG A 60 21.59 5.23 8.74
CA ARG A 60 21.85 4.47 9.98
C ARG A 60 20.73 3.46 10.27
N LEU A 61 19.46 3.83 10.08
CA LEU A 61 18.32 2.92 10.21
C LEU A 61 18.42 1.77 9.20
N LEU A 62 18.71 2.08 7.94
CA LEU A 62 18.87 1.08 6.90
C LEU A 62 20.01 0.10 7.23
N ALA A 63 21.17 0.61 7.64
CA ALA A 63 22.30 -0.25 8.05
C ALA A 63 21.98 -1.15 9.25
N ALA A 64 21.14 -0.68 10.18
CA ALA A 64 20.73 -1.46 11.35
C ALA A 64 19.69 -2.55 11.04
N THR A 65 19.16 -2.58 9.81
CA THR A 65 18.11 -3.54 9.41
C THR A 65 18.62 -4.98 9.39
N ASP A 66 19.90 -5.18 9.06
CA ASP A 66 20.56 -6.49 8.98
C ASP A 66 21.11 -6.99 10.34
N GLY A 67 20.88 -6.27 11.43
CA GLY A 67 21.39 -6.67 12.75
C GLY A 67 20.57 -7.77 13.44
N PRO A 68 21.09 -8.34 14.53
CA PRO A 68 20.51 -9.52 15.18
C PRO A 68 19.19 -9.22 15.88
N GLY A 69 18.23 -10.14 15.78
CA GLY A 69 16.92 -10.04 16.44
C GLY A 69 15.87 -9.25 15.64
N GLY A 70 14.60 -9.47 15.98
CA GLY A 70 13.48 -8.86 15.25
C GLY A 70 13.12 -7.44 15.71
N ALA A 71 11.94 -6.97 15.32
CA ALA A 71 11.44 -5.63 15.64
C ALA A 71 11.36 -5.32 17.15
N LYS A 72 11.38 -6.32 18.04
CA LYS A 72 11.33 -6.13 19.50
C LYS A 72 12.71 -6.08 20.17
N ALA A 73 13.80 -6.21 19.41
CA ALA A 73 15.14 -6.13 19.96
C ALA A 73 15.35 -4.78 20.67
N PRO A 74 15.90 -4.73 21.89
CA PRO A 74 16.07 -3.48 22.65
C PRO A 74 16.88 -2.41 21.89
N GLU A 75 17.97 -2.81 21.22
CA GLU A 75 18.77 -1.90 20.38
C GLU A 75 18.00 -1.32 19.20
N TRP A 76 17.10 -2.10 18.59
CA TRP A 76 16.27 -1.65 17.50
C TRP A 76 15.18 -0.69 18.00
N GLN A 77 14.52 -1.02 19.11
CA GLN A 77 13.51 -0.14 19.71
C GLN A 77 14.12 1.20 20.15
N ALA A 78 15.32 1.18 20.75
CA ALA A 78 16.04 2.40 21.09
C ALA A 78 16.34 3.26 19.85
N LEU A 79 16.78 2.63 18.74
CA LEU A 79 17.03 3.33 17.49
C LEU A 79 15.75 3.89 16.85
N VAL A 80 14.62 3.17 16.96
CA VAL A 80 13.30 3.64 16.52
C VAL A 80 12.84 4.84 17.35
N ASP A 81 12.99 4.79 18.67
CA ASP A 81 12.65 5.92 19.57
C ASP A 81 13.52 7.14 19.26
N GLU A 82 14.82 6.95 18.98
CA GLU A 82 15.71 8.02 18.50
C GLU A 82 15.24 8.59 17.15
N ALA A 83 14.75 7.75 16.23
CA ALA A 83 14.24 8.19 14.94
C ALA A 83 12.96 9.04 15.08
N GLU A 84 12.04 8.64 15.95
CA GLU A 84 10.83 9.40 16.27
C GLU A 84 11.19 10.77 16.88
N ALA A 85 12.16 10.80 17.80
CA ALA A 85 12.68 12.04 18.37
C ALA A 85 13.36 12.92 17.30
N ALA A 86 14.13 12.31 16.40
CA ALA A 86 14.78 13.02 15.29
C ALA A 86 13.74 13.63 14.34
N LEU A 87 12.64 12.93 14.03
CA LEU A 87 11.54 13.48 13.24
C LEU A 87 10.86 14.65 13.97
N ALA A 88 10.56 14.50 15.26
CA ALA A 88 9.92 15.56 16.04
C ALA A 88 10.80 16.83 16.17
N ALA A 89 12.12 16.67 16.19
CA ALA A 89 13.10 17.77 16.23
C ALA A 89 13.46 18.33 14.85
N ALA A 90 13.20 17.59 13.77
CA ALA A 90 13.53 17.99 12.41
C ALA A 90 12.81 19.30 12.01
N PRO A 91 13.43 20.15 11.18
CA PRO A 91 12.80 21.37 10.70
C PRO A 91 11.54 21.04 9.89
N ARG A 92 10.55 21.93 9.97
CA ARG A 92 9.38 21.86 9.08
C ARG A 92 9.85 22.03 7.65
N HIS A 93 9.37 21.17 6.76
CA HIS A 93 9.64 21.30 5.34
C HIS A 93 8.86 22.50 4.78
N VAL A 94 9.55 23.37 4.06
CA VAL A 94 8.97 24.58 3.46
C VAL A 94 8.71 24.30 1.99
N TRP A 95 7.46 23.94 1.69
CA TRP A 95 7.02 23.62 0.33
C TRP A 95 7.21 24.79 -0.64
N GLN A 96 7.77 24.49 -1.80
CA GLN A 96 7.80 25.40 -2.94
C GLN A 96 6.63 25.13 -3.89
N GLN A 97 6.11 26.17 -4.54
CA GLN A 97 5.06 26.00 -5.54
C GLN A 97 5.56 25.10 -6.68
N GLY A 98 4.77 24.07 -7.00
CA GLY A 98 5.10 23.08 -8.02
C GLY A 98 6.20 22.08 -7.62
N GLU A 99 6.68 22.08 -6.38
CA GLU A 99 7.55 21.02 -5.85
C GLU A 99 6.85 19.66 -5.92
N TRP A 100 7.60 18.59 -6.19
CA TRP A 100 7.03 17.24 -6.17
C TRP A 100 7.12 16.63 -4.78
N LEU A 101 5.99 16.13 -4.28
CA LEU A 101 5.96 15.08 -3.28
C LEU A 101 5.94 13.73 -3.99
N LEU A 102 6.92 12.88 -3.70
CA LEU A 102 7.09 11.56 -4.29
C LEU A 102 6.72 10.47 -3.28
N GLY A 103 5.59 9.80 -3.51
CA GLY A 103 5.15 8.62 -2.75
C GLY A 103 5.75 7.35 -3.32
N ILE A 104 6.84 6.86 -2.73
CA ILE A 104 7.51 5.61 -3.15
C ILE A 104 6.99 4.41 -2.36
N GLY A 105 6.67 4.60 -1.08
CA GLY A 105 6.21 3.55 -0.19
C GLY A 105 4.74 3.18 -0.37
N ALA A 106 4.24 2.34 0.54
CA ALA A 106 2.85 1.90 0.60
C ALA A 106 2.08 2.68 1.69
N ALA A 107 2.10 4.01 1.65
CA ALA A 107 1.56 4.87 2.71
C ALA A 107 0.03 4.85 2.88
N TRP A 108 -0.69 4.05 2.09
CA TRP A 108 -2.15 3.98 2.10
C TRP A 108 -2.75 3.36 3.35
N TRP A 109 -1.95 2.62 4.12
CA TRP A 109 -2.35 2.15 5.45
C TRP A 109 -2.17 3.20 6.53
N LEU A 110 -1.61 4.39 6.24
CA LEU A 110 -1.46 5.47 7.21
C LEU A 110 -2.71 6.33 7.26
N HIS A 111 -3.22 6.54 8.48
CA HIS A 111 -4.42 7.31 8.70
C HIS A 111 -4.23 8.77 8.29
N GLY A 112 -5.21 9.32 7.56
CA GLY A 112 -5.22 10.72 7.12
C GLY A 112 -4.15 11.08 6.08
N HIS A 113 -3.37 10.11 5.59
CA HIS A 113 -2.26 10.39 4.68
C HIS A 113 -2.71 11.07 3.38
N ALA A 114 -3.77 10.56 2.73
CA ALA A 114 -4.34 11.18 1.54
C ALA A 114 -4.80 12.63 1.80
N GLY A 115 -5.44 12.90 2.94
CA GLY A 115 -5.85 14.23 3.34
C GLY A 115 -4.68 15.20 3.58
N ARG A 116 -3.53 14.71 4.07
CA ARG A 116 -2.30 15.52 4.25
C ARG A 116 -1.66 15.90 2.92
N ILE A 117 -1.69 14.99 1.94
CA ILE A 117 -1.27 15.31 0.56
C ILE A 117 -2.20 16.38 -0.02
N LEU A 118 -3.51 16.20 0.12
CA LEU A 118 -4.50 17.17 -0.34
C LEU A 118 -4.28 18.55 0.28
N ALA A 119 -4.09 18.62 1.60
CA ALA A 119 -3.81 19.87 2.31
C ALA A 119 -2.54 20.56 1.80
N ALA A 120 -1.47 19.80 1.54
CA ALA A 120 -0.24 20.35 0.98
C ALA A 120 -0.43 20.85 -0.46
N LYS A 121 -1.16 20.11 -1.31
CA LYS A 121 -1.50 20.54 -2.67
C LYS A 121 -2.32 21.83 -2.67
N GLU A 122 -3.31 21.94 -1.80
CA GLU A 122 -4.21 23.10 -1.71
C GLU A 122 -3.49 24.32 -1.14
N ALA A 123 -2.68 24.17 -0.09
CA ALA A 123 -2.00 25.28 0.58
C ALA A 123 -0.77 25.79 -0.17
N HIS A 124 -0.06 24.90 -0.88
CA HIS A 124 1.26 25.23 -1.45
C HIS A 124 1.36 25.00 -2.96
N GLY A 125 0.35 24.40 -3.60
CA GLY A 125 0.38 24.12 -5.03
C GLY A 125 1.46 23.09 -5.42
N ILE A 126 1.77 22.15 -4.53
CA ILE A 126 2.70 21.05 -4.82
C ILE A 126 2.09 20.07 -5.83
N ARG A 127 2.94 19.26 -6.44
CA ARG A 127 2.54 18.12 -7.26
C ARG A 127 2.77 16.81 -6.52
N TYR A 128 2.02 15.77 -6.85
CA TYR A 128 2.13 14.45 -6.23
C TYR A 128 2.39 13.38 -7.29
N ALA A 129 3.49 12.65 -7.14
CA ALA A 129 3.80 11.46 -7.94
C ALA A 129 3.70 10.22 -7.05
N SER A 130 2.93 9.22 -7.49
CA SER A 130 2.74 7.97 -6.73
C SER A 130 3.31 6.79 -7.49
N PHE A 131 4.06 5.93 -6.81
CA PHE A 131 4.35 4.60 -7.31
C PHE A 131 3.07 3.77 -7.39
N VAL A 132 2.96 2.98 -8.45
CA VAL A 132 1.93 1.95 -8.64
C VAL A 132 2.66 0.62 -8.74
N TYR A 133 2.62 -0.16 -7.67
CA TYR A 133 3.32 -1.44 -7.62
C TYR A 133 2.54 -2.55 -8.32
N ASP A 134 1.24 -2.62 -8.06
CA ASP A 134 0.34 -3.57 -8.67
C ASP A 134 -1.12 -3.14 -8.43
N LEU A 135 -2.03 -3.79 -9.16
CA LEU A 135 -3.47 -3.72 -8.93
C LEU A 135 -4.02 -5.11 -8.54
N ILE A 136 -3.20 -5.97 -7.92
CA ILE A 136 -3.55 -7.38 -7.62
C ILE A 136 -4.90 -7.51 -6.91
N PRO A 137 -5.23 -6.71 -5.87
CA PRO A 137 -6.52 -6.84 -5.20
C PRO A 137 -7.74 -6.55 -6.09
N LEU A 138 -7.55 -5.82 -7.21
CA LEU A 138 -8.61 -5.56 -8.19
C LEU A 138 -8.63 -6.58 -9.32
N LEU A 139 -7.46 -7.13 -9.69
CA LEU A 139 -7.30 -8.05 -10.82
C LEU A 139 -7.64 -9.50 -10.46
N VAL A 140 -7.20 -9.95 -9.29
CA VAL A 140 -7.38 -11.34 -8.81
C VAL A 140 -7.87 -11.37 -7.35
N PRO A 141 -9.04 -10.77 -7.07
CA PRO A 141 -9.57 -10.61 -5.72
C PRO A 141 -9.75 -11.93 -4.95
N GLU A 142 -9.92 -13.06 -5.64
CA GLU A 142 -10.02 -14.40 -5.06
C GLU A 142 -8.74 -14.86 -4.33
N HIS A 143 -7.60 -14.23 -4.64
CA HIS A 143 -6.33 -14.47 -3.94
C HIS A 143 -6.06 -13.47 -2.81
N CYS A 144 -7.01 -12.58 -2.50
CA CYS A 144 -6.88 -11.52 -1.51
C CYS A 144 -7.96 -11.61 -0.43
N GLU A 145 -7.64 -11.13 0.77
CA GLU A 145 -8.65 -10.92 1.80
C GLU A 145 -9.68 -9.87 1.36
N THR A 146 -10.97 -10.12 1.58
CA THR A 146 -12.04 -9.18 1.21
C THR A 146 -11.81 -7.77 1.75
N LYS A 147 -11.28 -7.66 2.98
CA LYS A 147 -10.96 -6.36 3.61
C LYS A 147 -9.81 -5.66 2.91
N LEU A 148 -8.78 -6.40 2.47
CA LEU A 148 -7.67 -5.88 1.67
C LEU A 148 -8.19 -5.31 0.35
N VAL A 149 -9.05 -6.04 -0.36
CA VAL A 149 -9.66 -5.59 -1.62
C VAL A 149 -10.41 -4.26 -1.44
N ARG A 150 -11.21 -4.15 -0.37
CA ARG A 150 -11.98 -2.93 -0.06
C ARG A 150 -11.05 -1.74 0.24
N ASN A 151 -10.05 -1.94 1.11
CA ASN A 151 -9.10 -0.89 1.46
C ASN A 151 -8.26 -0.45 0.26
N PHE A 152 -7.80 -1.41 -0.55
CA PHE A 152 -7.05 -1.13 -1.77
C PHE A 152 -7.90 -0.36 -2.78
N THR A 153 -9.19 -0.68 -2.93
CA THR A 153 -10.09 0.08 -3.81
C THR A 153 -10.17 1.55 -3.40
N GLN A 154 -10.29 1.83 -2.11
CA GLN A 154 -10.28 3.20 -1.59
C GLN A 154 -8.92 3.89 -1.78
N HIS A 155 -7.82 3.15 -1.61
CA HIS A 155 -6.48 3.64 -1.89
C HIS A 155 -6.32 4.02 -3.37
N PHE A 156 -6.70 3.11 -4.28
CA PHE A 156 -6.66 3.34 -5.73
C PHE A 156 -7.46 4.60 -6.10
N ALA A 157 -8.63 4.79 -5.49
CA ALA A 157 -9.41 6.02 -5.70
C ALA A 157 -8.70 7.27 -5.19
N SER A 158 -8.10 7.23 -4.00
CA SER A 158 -7.32 8.34 -3.44
C SER A 158 -6.11 8.68 -4.32
N LEU A 159 -5.42 7.66 -4.84
CA LEU A 159 -4.31 7.83 -5.78
C LEU A 159 -4.80 8.52 -7.06
N CYS A 160 -5.88 8.06 -7.68
CA CYS A 160 -6.41 8.64 -8.91
C CYS A 160 -6.89 10.09 -8.72
N LEU A 161 -7.38 10.44 -7.53
CA LEU A 161 -7.83 11.79 -7.22
C LEU A 161 -6.68 12.75 -6.91
N LEU A 162 -5.53 12.25 -6.42
CA LEU A 162 -4.41 13.10 -5.97
C LEU A 162 -3.21 13.14 -6.91
N ALA A 163 -2.89 12.04 -7.60
CA ALA A 163 -1.65 11.90 -8.36
C ALA A 163 -1.68 12.80 -9.61
N ASP A 164 -0.64 13.60 -9.79
CA ASP A 164 -0.35 14.30 -11.05
C ASP A 164 0.53 13.43 -11.97
N HIS A 165 1.18 12.40 -11.42
CA HIS A 165 1.98 11.43 -12.17
C HIS A 165 1.93 10.06 -11.49
N ALA A 166 1.85 8.99 -12.28
CA ALA A 166 1.98 7.61 -11.81
C ALA A 166 3.35 7.05 -12.23
N ILE A 167 4.02 6.33 -11.34
CA ILE A 167 5.26 5.61 -11.63
C ILE A 167 4.96 4.12 -11.50
N CYS A 168 4.69 3.46 -12.62
CA CYS A 168 4.39 2.04 -12.69
C CYS A 168 5.69 1.25 -12.72
N ILE A 169 5.76 0.16 -11.95
CA ILE A 169 7.00 -0.62 -11.84
C ILE A 169 7.23 -1.60 -13.01
N SER A 170 6.25 -1.76 -13.88
CA SER A 170 6.30 -2.55 -15.11
C SER A 170 5.35 -1.97 -16.15
N GLU A 171 5.56 -2.35 -17.40
CA GLU A 171 4.69 -1.99 -18.51
C GLU A 171 3.32 -2.65 -18.36
N ALA A 172 3.26 -3.91 -17.90
CA ALA A 172 2.02 -4.58 -17.55
C ALA A 172 1.23 -3.81 -16.47
N VAL A 173 1.88 -3.35 -15.40
CA VAL A 173 1.21 -2.54 -14.35
C VAL A 173 0.73 -1.19 -14.89
N ARG A 174 1.46 -0.58 -15.84
CA ARG A 174 1.00 0.64 -16.53
C ARG A 174 -0.29 0.38 -17.30
N GLN A 175 -0.35 -0.72 -18.05
CA GLN A 175 -1.54 -1.12 -18.81
C GLN A 175 -2.73 -1.41 -17.90
N ASP A 176 -2.50 -2.09 -16.77
CA ASP A 176 -3.54 -2.30 -15.76
C ASP A 176 -4.04 -0.97 -15.20
N PHE A 177 -3.15 -0.07 -14.81
CA PHE A 177 -3.51 1.26 -14.33
C PHE A 177 -4.35 2.05 -15.34
N GLU A 178 -3.94 2.08 -16.61
CA GLU A 178 -4.66 2.75 -17.70
C GLU A 178 -6.02 2.09 -18.02
N THR A 179 -6.15 0.79 -17.75
CA THR A 179 -7.41 0.04 -17.91
C THR A 179 -8.39 0.30 -16.76
N TRP A 180 -7.89 0.52 -15.54
CA TRP A 180 -8.72 0.71 -14.35
C TRP A 180 -9.07 2.18 -14.08
N LEU A 181 -8.18 3.13 -14.39
CA LEU A 181 -8.41 4.57 -14.14
C LEU A 181 -9.74 5.09 -14.73
N PRO A 182 -10.08 4.81 -16.01
CA PRO A 182 -11.33 5.31 -16.60
C PRO A 182 -12.61 4.74 -15.97
N ARG A 183 -12.52 3.63 -15.22
CA ARG A 183 -13.66 3.04 -14.49
C ARG A 183 -14.06 3.88 -13.28
N LEU A 184 -13.10 4.62 -12.74
CA LEU A 184 -13.33 5.53 -11.61
C LEU A 184 -13.52 6.97 -12.08
N LEU A 185 -12.65 7.45 -12.97
CA LEU A 185 -12.63 8.83 -13.47
C LEU A 185 -12.63 8.83 -15.00
N PRO A 186 -13.80 8.63 -15.65
CA PRO A 186 -13.91 8.65 -17.10
C PRO A 186 -13.35 9.94 -17.71
N GLY A 187 -12.52 9.81 -18.74
CA GLY A 187 -11.94 10.95 -19.47
C GLY A 187 -10.75 11.63 -18.78
N LEU A 188 -10.41 11.26 -17.54
CA LEU A 188 -9.19 11.73 -16.91
C LEU A 188 -7.98 10.95 -17.43
N HIS A 189 -6.90 11.67 -17.75
CA HIS A 189 -5.60 11.09 -18.02
C HIS A 189 -4.62 11.49 -16.93
N ILE A 190 -3.96 10.51 -16.32
CA ILE A 190 -2.83 10.72 -15.41
C ILE A 190 -1.58 10.20 -16.14
N PRO A 191 -0.58 11.04 -16.43
CA PRO A 191 0.66 10.61 -17.03
C PRO A 191 1.30 9.48 -16.22
N ALA A 192 1.71 8.40 -16.91
CA ALA A 192 2.31 7.23 -16.29
C ALA A 192 3.67 6.91 -16.91
N SER A 193 4.72 6.88 -16.09
CA SER A 193 6.05 6.42 -16.50
C SER A 193 6.32 5.02 -15.99
N VAL A 194 7.13 4.25 -16.72
CA VAL A 194 7.54 2.90 -16.29
C VAL A 194 8.94 2.96 -15.68
N LEU A 195 9.08 2.53 -14.43
CA LEU A 195 10.35 2.31 -13.74
C LEU A 195 10.54 0.80 -13.47
N PRO A 196 11.11 0.04 -14.42
CA PRO A 196 11.40 -1.39 -14.20
C PRO A 196 12.26 -1.58 -12.95
N LEU A 197 11.93 -2.57 -12.11
CA LEU A 197 12.73 -2.89 -10.90
C LEU A 197 13.83 -3.93 -11.19
N ASP A 198 14.51 -3.76 -12.31
CA ASP A 198 15.64 -4.56 -12.81
C ASP A 198 16.98 -4.15 -12.16
N ALA A 199 16.94 -3.57 -10.97
CA ALA A 199 18.14 -3.25 -10.21
C ALA A 199 18.75 -4.52 -9.61
N ARG A 200 20.07 -4.63 -9.72
CA ARG A 200 20.87 -5.68 -9.11
C ARG A 200 20.70 -5.65 -7.58
N PHE A 201 20.52 -6.83 -7.00
CA PHE A 201 20.51 -7.02 -5.54
C PHE A 201 21.31 -8.26 -5.12
N ASP A 202 22.56 -7.96 -4.76
CA ASP A 202 23.74 -8.79 -4.59
C ASP A 202 24.39 -9.16 -3.26
N PRO A 203 23.73 -9.05 -2.09
CA PRO A 203 24.45 -8.84 -0.84
C PRO A 203 25.43 -10.00 -0.57
N PRO A 204 26.51 -9.75 0.21
CA PRO A 204 27.46 -10.81 0.54
C PRO A 204 26.75 -12.03 1.11
N ALA A 205 27.04 -13.20 0.54
CA ALA A 205 26.47 -14.46 0.99
C ALA A 205 27.05 -14.88 2.35
N GLU A 206 26.19 -15.27 3.29
CA GLU A 206 26.61 -15.82 4.58
C GLU A 206 27.10 -17.27 4.42
N PRO A 207 28.37 -17.58 4.74
CA PRO A 207 28.91 -18.92 4.55
C PRO A 207 28.17 -19.97 5.39
N GLY A 208 27.95 -21.16 4.82
CA GLY A 208 27.36 -22.30 5.54
C GLY A 208 25.84 -22.29 5.65
N MET A 209 25.15 -21.28 5.12
CA MET A 209 23.69 -21.19 5.19
C MET A 209 22.96 -22.00 4.10
N ALA A 210 23.62 -22.31 3.00
CA ALA A 210 23.06 -23.16 1.94
C ALA A 210 23.09 -24.65 2.33
N PRO A 211 22.06 -25.45 1.97
CA PRO A 211 22.12 -26.90 2.04
C PRO A 211 23.36 -27.48 1.34
N SER A 212 23.91 -28.56 1.89
CA SER A 212 25.02 -29.29 1.27
C SER A 212 24.58 -30.22 0.13
N GLU A 213 23.32 -30.66 0.15
CA GLU A 213 22.72 -31.42 -0.95
C GLU A 213 22.22 -30.50 -2.08
N PRO A 214 22.12 -30.97 -3.34
CA PRO A 214 21.54 -30.20 -4.42
C PRO A 214 20.11 -29.75 -4.12
N PHE A 215 19.81 -28.48 -4.36
CA PHE A 215 18.49 -27.92 -4.05
C PHE A 215 18.02 -26.89 -5.08
N VAL A 216 16.71 -26.72 -5.18
CA VAL A 216 16.00 -25.69 -5.94
C VAL A 216 15.37 -24.71 -4.96
N LEU A 217 15.40 -23.43 -5.30
CA LEU A 217 14.95 -22.36 -4.40
C LEU A 217 13.64 -21.72 -4.88
N ALA A 218 12.68 -21.58 -3.97
CA ALA A 218 11.48 -20.77 -4.14
C ALA A 218 11.45 -19.68 -3.05
N VAL A 219 11.20 -18.43 -3.43
CA VAL A 219 11.23 -17.28 -2.52
C VAL A 219 9.92 -16.49 -2.63
N GLY A 220 9.31 -16.21 -1.49
CA GLY A 220 8.12 -15.38 -1.37
C GLY A 220 7.19 -15.86 -0.26
N THR A 221 6.35 -14.95 0.25
CA THR A 221 5.27 -15.27 1.20
C THR A 221 4.48 -16.50 0.73
N VAL A 222 4.28 -17.47 1.62
CA VAL A 222 3.50 -18.67 1.32
C VAL A 222 2.03 -18.30 1.35
N GLU A 223 1.41 -18.10 0.18
CA GLU A 223 0.04 -17.62 0.06
C GLU A 223 -0.61 -18.07 -1.25
N SER A 224 -1.94 -18.01 -1.32
CA SER A 224 -2.73 -18.47 -2.48
C SER A 224 -2.21 -17.92 -3.82
N ARG A 225 -1.97 -16.62 -3.89
CA ARG A 225 -1.48 -15.92 -5.10
C ARG A 225 -0.14 -16.45 -5.63
N LYS A 226 0.78 -16.81 -4.75
CA LYS A 226 2.13 -17.28 -5.13
C LYS A 226 2.14 -18.74 -5.58
N ASN A 227 1.01 -19.43 -5.41
CA ASN A 227 0.76 -20.80 -5.90
C ASN A 227 1.84 -21.82 -5.50
N GLN A 228 2.33 -21.75 -4.26
CA GLN A 228 3.21 -22.79 -3.74
C GLN A 228 2.50 -24.16 -3.71
N LEU A 229 1.17 -24.19 -3.64
CA LEU A 229 0.39 -25.43 -3.75
C LEU A 229 0.63 -26.13 -5.09
N GLY A 230 0.58 -25.39 -6.21
CA GLY A 230 0.90 -25.93 -7.53
C GLY A 230 2.34 -26.44 -7.63
N LEU A 231 3.29 -25.70 -7.04
CA LEU A 231 4.69 -26.10 -6.96
C LEU A 231 4.88 -27.40 -6.15
N LEU A 232 4.25 -27.53 -4.98
CA LEU A 232 4.33 -28.75 -4.16
C LEU A 232 3.71 -29.95 -4.88
N ARG A 233 2.61 -29.76 -5.62
CA ARG A 233 2.03 -30.82 -6.46
C ARG A 233 2.98 -31.24 -7.59
N ALA A 234 3.68 -30.30 -8.20
CA ALA A 234 4.71 -30.61 -9.20
C ALA A 234 5.87 -31.39 -8.57
N TRP A 235 6.32 -30.98 -7.38
CA TRP A 235 7.38 -31.67 -6.64
C TRP A 235 7.01 -33.09 -6.25
N LEU A 236 5.79 -33.28 -5.73
CA LEU A 236 5.24 -34.60 -5.41
C LEU A 236 5.21 -35.52 -6.63
N ARG A 237 4.88 -34.96 -7.80
CA ARG A 237 4.89 -35.68 -9.07
C ARG A 237 6.30 -36.09 -9.47
N LEU A 238 7.30 -35.22 -9.33
CA LEU A 238 8.69 -35.54 -9.60
C LEU A 238 9.16 -36.73 -8.76
N ILE A 239 8.88 -36.71 -7.45
CA ILE A 239 9.24 -37.77 -6.52
C ILE A 239 8.61 -39.11 -6.94
N ARG A 240 7.33 -39.11 -7.32
CA ARG A 240 6.61 -40.33 -7.71
C ARG A 240 7.02 -40.89 -9.06
N GLU A 241 7.35 -40.03 -10.02
CA GLU A 241 7.73 -40.45 -11.38
C GLU A 241 9.20 -40.84 -11.48
N TYR A 242 10.10 -40.14 -10.79
CA TYR A 242 11.55 -40.27 -10.96
C TYR A 242 12.28 -40.75 -9.69
N GLY A 243 11.58 -40.85 -8.55
CA GLY A 243 12.14 -41.29 -7.27
C GLY A 243 12.75 -40.16 -6.44
N GLU A 244 12.83 -40.39 -5.12
CA GLU A 244 13.39 -39.41 -4.19
C GLU A 244 14.86 -39.10 -4.47
N ASP A 245 15.68 -40.08 -4.84
CA ASP A 245 17.12 -39.89 -5.09
C ASP A 245 17.43 -39.04 -6.33
N ASN A 246 16.49 -38.96 -7.28
CA ASN A 246 16.61 -38.13 -8.48
C ASN A 246 15.90 -36.78 -8.34
N THR A 247 15.34 -36.47 -7.17
CA THR A 247 14.63 -35.21 -6.91
C THR A 247 15.40 -34.38 -5.88
N PRO A 248 15.94 -33.20 -6.24
CA PRO A 248 16.67 -32.36 -5.30
C PRO A 248 15.75 -31.82 -4.20
N LEU A 249 16.35 -31.26 -3.15
CA LEU A 249 15.61 -30.57 -2.10
C LEU A 249 14.92 -29.31 -2.68
N LEU A 250 13.66 -29.07 -2.31
CA LEU A 250 13.00 -27.79 -2.53
C LEU A 250 13.10 -26.95 -1.26
N VAL A 251 13.81 -25.83 -1.33
CA VAL A 251 13.88 -24.85 -0.25
C VAL A 251 12.87 -23.74 -0.53
N VAL A 252 11.88 -23.58 0.35
CA VAL A 252 10.86 -22.53 0.26
C VAL A 252 11.14 -21.47 1.32
N VAL A 253 11.59 -20.30 0.91
CA VAL A 253 11.85 -19.15 1.79
C VAL A 253 10.64 -18.22 1.80
N GLY A 254 10.05 -18.02 2.98
CA GLY A 254 8.91 -17.12 3.13
C GLY A 254 8.13 -17.36 4.41
N VAL A 255 7.42 -16.32 4.86
CA VAL A 255 6.47 -16.42 5.98
C VAL A 255 5.12 -16.92 5.50
N HIS A 256 4.31 -17.49 6.40
CA HIS A 256 2.95 -17.91 6.07
C HIS A 256 2.03 -16.71 5.90
N GLY A 257 1.37 -16.62 4.76
CA GLY A 257 0.38 -15.60 4.42
C GLY A 257 -1.02 -16.17 4.22
N TYR A 258 -1.84 -15.41 3.48
CA TYR A 258 -3.25 -15.68 3.28
C TYR A 258 -3.50 -17.03 2.57
N LEU A 259 -4.45 -17.80 3.08
CA LEU A 259 -4.85 -19.12 2.55
C LEU A 259 -3.69 -20.14 2.40
N SER A 260 -2.67 -20.03 3.24
CA SER A 260 -1.51 -20.95 3.25
C SER A 260 -1.81 -22.37 3.75
N GLY A 261 -2.95 -22.59 4.41
CA GLY A 261 -3.27 -23.87 5.06
C GLY A 261 -3.27 -25.09 4.13
N GLN A 262 -3.66 -24.93 2.85
CA GLN A 262 -3.60 -26.04 1.88
C GLN A 262 -2.16 -26.43 1.50
N VAL A 263 -1.25 -25.45 1.49
CA VAL A 263 0.18 -25.69 1.21
C VAL A 263 0.78 -26.50 2.35
N LEU A 264 0.53 -26.07 3.59
CA LEU A 264 1.03 -26.75 4.79
C LEU A 264 0.42 -28.13 4.94
N GLY A 265 -0.89 -28.27 4.76
CA GLY A 265 -1.56 -29.56 4.84
C GLY A 265 -1.05 -30.59 3.81
N LEU A 266 -0.68 -30.15 2.60
CA LEU A 266 -0.07 -31.03 1.61
C LEU A 266 1.35 -31.46 2.02
N ALA A 267 2.16 -30.50 2.51
CA ALA A 267 3.53 -30.77 2.97
C ALA A 267 3.56 -31.73 4.17
N GLU A 268 2.70 -31.51 5.16
CA GLU A 268 2.61 -32.34 6.36
C GLU A 268 1.96 -33.70 6.10
N GLY A 269 0.95 -33.75 5.22
CA GLY A 269 0.21 -34.97 4.90
C GLY A 269 0.92 -35.93 3.94
N SER A 270 2.06 -35.54 3.36
CA SER A 270 2.79 -36.33 2.36
C SER A 270 4.22 -36.65 2.85
N PRO A 271 4.48 -37.85 3.42
CA PRO A 271 5.78 -38.19 3.99
C PRO A 271 6.96 -38.09 3.01
N GLU A 272 6.71 -38.39 1.73
CA GLU A 272 7.69 -38.25 0.65
C GLU A 272 8.03 -36.78 0.35
N LEU A 273 7.04 -35.90 0.43
CA LEU A 273 7.22 -34.46 0.23
C LEU A 273 7.95 -33.82 1.42
N SER A 274 7.61 -34.20 2.65
CA SER A 274 8.24 -33.65 3.86
C SER A 274 9.74 -33.95 3.97
N ARG A 275 10.21 -35.03 3.32
CA ARG A 275 11.65 -35.34 3.19
C ARG A 275 12.36 -34.48 2.14
N ARG A 276 11.63 -33.92 1.17
CA ARG A 276 12.18 -33.22 0.01
C ARG A 276 11.79 -31.75 -0.07
N VAL A 277 11.07 -31.22 0.91
CA VAL A 277 10.65 -29.82 0.97
C VAL A 277 10.97 -29.25 2.35
N VAL A 278 11.72 -28.15 2.37
CA VAL A 278 12.10 -27.44 3.60
C VAL A 278 11.59 -26.01 3.52
N PHE A 279 10.75 -25.63 4.49
CA PHE A 279 10.33 -24.24 4.68
C PHE A 279 11.31 -23.50 5.59
N ARG A 280 11.77 -22.33 5.14
CA ARG A 280 12.66 -21.43 5.90
C ARG A 280 12.03 -20.05 6.05
N PRO A 281 11.27 -19.78 7.13
CA PRO A 281 10.77 -18.45 7.40
C PRO A 281 11.87 -17.56 8.03
N GLY A 282 11.77 -16.24 7.82
CA GLY A 282 12.60 -15.27 8.55
C GLY A 282 14.08 -15.25 8.19
N VAL A 283 14.43 -15.67 6.98
CA VAL A 283 15.80 -15.66 6.45
C VAL A 283 16.27 -14.22 6.21
N THR A 284 17.51 -13.91 6.57
CA THR A 284 18.12 -12.59 6.32
C THR A 284 18.54 -12.44 4.85
N ASP A 285 18.87 -11.22 4.44
CA ASP A 285 19.38 -10.94 3.08
C ASP A 285 20.68 -11.70 2.76
N GLN A 286 21.56 -11.88 3.75
CA GLN A 286 22.86 -12.55 3.57
C GLN A 286 22.69 -14.08 3.51
N GLU A 287 21.80 -14.62 4.35
CA GLU A 287 21.42 -16.04 4.30
C GLU A 287 20.71 -16.37 2.96
N LEU A 288 19.83 -15.47 2.50
CA LEU A 288 19.14 -15.61 1.21
C LEU A 288 20.12 -15.53 0.03
N ALA A 289 21.14 -14.67 0.09
CA ALA A 289 22.22 -14.64 -0.89
C ALA A 289 22.98 -15.98 -0.97
N ALA A 290 23.26 -16.63 0.17
CA ALA A 290 23.87 -17.95 0.17
C ALA A 290 22.97 -19.00 -0.50
N LEU A 291 21.65 -18.92 -0.29
CA LEU A 291 20.69 -19.80 -0.95
C LEU A 291 20.63 -19.57 -2.46
N TYR A 292 20.60 -18.32 -2.92
CA TYR A 292 20.68 -18.03 -4.35
C TYR A 292 21.99 -18.54 -4.96
N ALA A 293 23.13 -18.30 -4.31
CA ALA A 293 24.43 -18.76 -4.78
C ALA A 293 24.50 -20.30 -4.93
N GLY A 294 23.96 -21.02 -3.95
CA GLY A 294 24.05 -22.48 -3.85
C GLY A 294 22.99 -23.27 -4.63
N CYS A 295 21.86 -22.65 -5.01
CA CYS A 295 20.77 -23.38 -5.67
C CYS A 295 21.15 -23.82 -7.10
N LEU A 296 20.49 -24.89 -7.59
CA LEU A 296 20.59 -25.32 -8.98
C LEU A 296 19.94 -24.27 -9.90
N PHE A 297 18.72 -23.88 -9.56
CA PHE A 297 17.90 -22.89 -10.25
C PHE A 297 16.78 -22.45 -9.30
N THR A 298 15.98 -21.46 -9.72
CA THR A 298 14.88 -20.93 -8.89
C THR A 298 13.52 -21.17 -9.54
N VAL A 299 12.45 -21.17 -8.73
CA VAL A 299 11.08 -21.37 -9.22
C VAL A 299 10.07 -20.45 -8.54
N PHE A 300 9.29 -19.75 -9.34
CA PHE A 300 8.24 -18.82 -8.90
C PHE A 300 6.98 -19.00 -9.75
N ASN A 301 5.99 -19.72 -9.21
CA ASN A 301 4.78 -20.12 -9.95
C ASN A 301 3.59 -19.16 -9.72
N SER A 302 3.84 -17.89 -9.45
CA SER A 302 2.81 -16.92 -9.03
C SER A 302 1.71 -16.71 -10.07
N HIS A 303 0.45 -16.67 -9.62
CA HIS A 303 -0.68 -16.30 -10.46
C HIS A 303 -0.65 -14.82 -10.89
N ALA A 304 -0.17 -13.94 -10.00
CA ALA A 304 -0.04 -12.51 -10.27
C ALA A 304 1.09 -11.89 -9.42
N GLU A 305 1.77 -10.89 -9.97
CA GLU A 305 2.86 -10.12 -9.33
C GLU A 305 2.82 -8.67 -9.84
N GLY A 306 3.41 -7.72 -9.11
CA GLY A 306 3.66 -6.37 -9.64
C GLY A 306 4.97 -6.27 -10.46
N TRP A 307 5.99 -7.01 -10.02
CA TRP A 307 7.29 -7.14 -10.71
C TRP A 307 7.85 -8.56 -10.59
N GLY A 308 7.88 -9.09 -9.35
CA GLY A 308 8.54 -10.35 -9.05
C GLY A 308 10.04 -10.16 -8.76
N LEU A 309 10.36 -9.39 -7.72
CA LEU A 309 11.75 -9.15 -7.28
C LEU A 309 12.61 -10.43 -7.21
N PRO A 310 12.11 -11.58 -6.72
CA PRO A 310 12.90 -12.82 -6.72
C PRO A 310 13.36 -13.29 -8.11
N ALA A 311 12.64 -12.96 -9.18
CA ALA A 311 13.07 -13.25 -10.54
C ALA A 311 14.33 -12.45 -10.89
N THR A 312 14.30 -11.12 -10.67
CA THR A 312 15.47 -10.24 -10.89
C THR A 312 16.64 -10.61 -9.98
N GLU A 313 16.39 -11.00 -8.72
CA GLU A 313 17.42 -11.49 -7.80
C GLU A 313 18.08 -12.77 -8.34
N SER A 314 17.29 -13.72 -8.88
CA SER A 314 17.82 -14.93 -9.51
C SER A 314 18.75 -14.60 -10.68
N LEU A 315 18.36 -13.62 -11.50
CA LEU A 315 19.18 -13.14 -12.60
C LEU A 315 20.49 -12.51 -12.11
N ALA A 316 20.47 -11.76 -11.00
CA ALA A 316 21.67 -11.16 -10.41
C ALA A 316 22.70 -12.22 -9.98
N TRP A 317 22.22 -13.35 -9.45
CA TRP A 317 23.05 -14.51 -9.10
C TRP A 317 23.38 -15.44 -10.27
N GLY A 318 22.94 -15.09 -11.49
CA GLY A 318 23.16 -15.89 -12.68
C GLY A 318 22.46 -17.26 -12.64
N LYS A 319 21.35 -17.36 -11.91
CA LYS A 319 20.52 -18.56 -11.77
C LYS A 319 19.33 -18.48 -12.70
N VAL A 320 19.05 -19.57 -13.42
CA VAL A 320 17.89 -19.65 -14.33
C VAL A 320 16.60 -19.65 -13.50
N PRO A 321 15.68 -18.68 -13.67
CA PRO A 321 14.39 -18.75 -13.01
C PRO A 321 13.37 -19.50 -13.87
N VAL A 322 12.61 -20.39 -13.23
CA VAL A 322 11.37 -20.96 -13.77
C VAL A 322 10.20 -20.13 -13.28
N LEU A 323 9.49 -19.48 -14.19
CA LEU A 323 8.49 -18.46 -13.90
C LEU A 323 7.13 -18.85 -14.46
N ALA A 324 6.08 -18.41 -13.76
CA ALA A 324 4.75 -18.37 -14.36
C ALA A 324 4.75 -17.48 -15.61
N ASP A 325 4.08 -17.94 -16.67
CA ASP A 325 4.02 -17.26 -17.96
C ASP A 325 2.99 -16.11 -17.96
N VAL A 326 3.26 -15.08 -17.17
CA VAL A 326 2.44 -13.87 -17.05
C VAL A 326 3.22 -12.62 -17.49
N PRO A 327 2.56 -11.57 -18.04
CA PRO A 327 3.24 -10.41 -18.62
C PRO A 327 4.33 -9.79 -17.72
N VAL A 328 4.02 -9.55 -16.45
CA VAL A 328 4.94 -8.97 -15.47
C VAL A 328 6.21 -9.82 -15.28
N LEU A 329 6.08 -11.16 -15.25
CA LEU A 329 7.23 -12.04 -15.06
C LEU A 329 8.07 -12.22 -16.34
N ARG A 330 7.49 -11.94 -17.52
CA ARG A 330 8.26 -11.82 -18.77
C ARG A 330 9.19 -10.61 -18.73
N GLU A 331 8.74 -9.50 -18.16
CA GLU A 331 9.56 -8.29 -17.98
C GLU A 331 10.68 -8.51 -16.96
N SER A 332 10.39 -9.11 -15.80
CA SER A 332 11.39 -9.29 -14.73
C SER A 332 12.34 -10.46 -14.94
N GLY A 333 11.91 -11.53 -15.61
CA GLY A 333 12.70 -12.73 -15.88
C GLY A 333 13.57 -12.67 -17.15
N GLY A 334 13.16 -11.86 -18.13
CA GLY A 334 13.88 -11.71 -19.39
C GLY A 334 13.96 -12.99 -20.25
N PRO A 335 14.68 -12.95 -21.38
CA PRO A 335 14.61 -13.98 -22.42
C PRO A 335 15.23 -15.34 -22.04
N HIS A 336 15.99 -15.41 -20.94
CA HIS A 336 16.72 -16.61 -20.53
C HIS A 336 16.02 -17.41 -19.42
N ALA A 337 14.90 -16.92 -18.92
CA ALA A 337 14.04 -17.66 -18.00
C ALA A 337 13.28 -18.81 -18.69
N VAL A 338 12.74 -19.73 -17.91
CA VAL A 338 11.82 -20.77 -18.37
C VAL A 338 10.42 -20.37 -17.98
N TYR A 339 9.53 -20.22 -18.94
CA TYR A 339 8.14 -19.79 -18.71
C TYR A 339 7.18 -20.97 -18.80
N VAL A 340 6.30 -21.10 -17.80
CA VAL A 340 5.30 -22.15 -17.71
C VAL A 340 3.97 -21.56 -17.25
N GLU A 341 2.86 -22.01 -17.82
CA GLU A 341 1.54 -21.64 -17.34
C GLU A 341 1.32 -22.09 -15.88
N ALA A 342 0.92 -21.16 -15.00
CA ALA A 342 0.93 -21.35 -13.54
C ALA A 342 0.04 -22.52 -13.07
N GLU A 343 -1.09 -22.76 -13.74
CA GLU A 343 -2.04 -23.81 -13.38
C GLU A 343 -1.67 -25.18 -13.96
N ASN A 344 -0.72 -25.22 -14.89
CA ASN A 344 -0.34 -26.44 -15.60
C ASN A 344 0.74 -27.22 -14.82
N VAL A 345 0.34 -27.81 -13.69
CA VAL A 345 1.21 -28.64 -12.84
C VAL A 345 1.98 -29.72 -13.63
N PRO A 346 1.38 -30.45 -14.60
CA PRO A 346 2.13 -31.37 -15.45
C PRO A 346 3.24 -30.71 -16.27
N ALA A 347 2.99 -29.53 -16.86
CA ALA A 347 4.01 -28.80 -17.61
C ALA A 347 5.11 -28.28 -16.70
N LEU A 348 4.75 -27.77 -15.51
CA LEU A 348 5.70 -27.33 -14.50
C LEU A 348 6.62 -28.49 -14.09
N ALA A 349 6.07 -29.65 -13.75
CA ALA A 349 6.87 -30.83 -13.41
C ALA A 349 7.83 -31.22 -14.54
N ARG A 350 7.38 -31.22 -15.81
CA ARG A 350 8.27 -31.52 -16.95
C ARG A 350 9.39 -30.49 -17.12
N ALA A 351 9.08 -29.20 -16.97
CA ALA A 351 10.08 -28.14 -17.07
C ALA A 351 11.14 -28.26 -15.97
N LEU A 352 10.69 -28.48 -14.72
CA LEU A 352 11.56 -28.71 -13.57
C LEU A 352 12.44 -29.94 -13.77
N HIS A 353 11.85 -31.07 -14.14
CA HIS A 353 12.59 -32.30 -14.43
C HIS A 353 13.63 -32.10 -15.54
N GLY A 354 13.27 -31.39 -16.61
CA GLY A 354 14.19 -31.10 -17.71
C GLY A 354 15.46 -30.36 -17.26
N LEU A 355 15.34 -29.43 -16.30
CA LEU A 355 16.50 -28.74 -15.74
C LEU A 355 17.29 -29.61 -14.74
N ILE A 356 16.59 -30.45 -13.97
CA ILE A 356 17.21 -31.36 -12.98
C ILE A 356 18.02 -32.45 -13.69
N ALA A 357 17.46 -33.03 -14.75
CA ALA A 357 18.02 -34.18 -15.46
C ALA A 357 19.06 -33.79 -16.53
N ASP A 358 19.19 -32.51 -16.88
CA ASP A 358 20.18 -32.00 -17.85
C ASP A 358 21.06 -30.89 -17.25
N PRO A 359 22.05 -31.24 -16.40
CA PRO A 359 22.97 -30.26 -15.82
C PRO A 359 23.78 -29.49 -16.88
N ALA A 360 24.08 -30.11 -18.03
CA ALA A 360 24.84 -29.47 -19.11
C ALA A 360 23.98 -28.40 -19.80
N GLY A 361 22.71 -28.69 -20.10
CA GLY A 361 21.76 -27.72 -20.63
C GLY A 361 21.45 -26.60 -19.66
N LEU A 362 21.30 -26.90 -18.36
CA LEU A 362 21.17 -25.88 -17.32
C LEU A 362 22.39 -24.94 -17.30
N HIS A 363 23.60 -25.49 -17.32
CA HIS A 363 24.83 -24.70 -17.34
C HIS A 363 24.93 -23.82 -18.60
N ALA A 364 24.58 -24.35 -19.77
CA ALA A 364 24.55 -23.58 -21.01
C ALA A 364 23.54 -22.41 -20.94
N ARG A 365 22.36 -22.63 -20.34
CA ARG A 365 21.38 -21.57 -20.09
C ARG A 365 21.91 -20.50 -19.13
N GLU A 366 22.56 -20.90 -18.03
CA GLU A 366 23.18 -19.95 -17.12
C GLU A 366 24.28 -19.12 -17.80
N GLN A 367 25.10 -19.72 -18.66
CA GLN A 367 26.11 -18.98 -19.43
C GLN A 367 25.46 -17.96 -20.36
N ALA A 368 24.41 -18.35 -21.09
CA ALA A 368 23.65 -17.44 -21.95
C ALA A 368 23.02 -16.29 -21.14
N LEU A 369 22.43 -16.61 -19.97
CA LEU A 369 21.88 -15.63 -19.03
C LEU A 369 22.95 -14.63 -18.57
N ARG A 370 24.10 -15.10 -18.09
CA ARG A 370 25.21 -14.22 -17.66
C ARG A 370 25.73 -13.36 -18.81
N ALA A 371 25.74 -13.88 -20.03
CA ALA A 371 26.18 -13.13 -21.20
C ALA A 371 25.16 -12.06 -21.65
N GLY A 372 23.86 -12.38 -21.62
CA GLY A 372 22.78 -11.56 -22.19
C GLY A 372 22.09 -10.63 -21.20
N THR A 373 22.03 -10.96 -19.91
CA THR A 373 21.33 -10.14 -18.92
C THR A 373 22.14 -8.91 -18.52
N ARG A 374 21.48 -7.75 -18.49
CA ARG A 374 22.05 -6.48 -18.01
C ARG A 374 21.09 -5.88 -16.99
N LEU A 375 21.37 -6.14 -15.71
CA LEU A 375 20.68 -5.47 -14.61
C LEU A 375 21.31 -4.09 -14.37
N ARG A 376 20.48 -3.15 -13.94
CA ARG A 376 20.90 -1.79 -13.60
C ARG A 376 21.38 -1.73 -12.15
N GLU A 377 22.07 -0.66 -11.81
CA GLU A 377 22.40 -0.31 -10.43
C GLU A 377 21.35 0.64 -9.87
N TRP A 378 21.12 0.58 -8.56
CA TRP A 378 20.14 1.45 -7.88
C TRP A 378 20.28 2.96 -8.17
N PRO A 379 21.49 3.55 -8.29
CA PRO A 379 21.63 4.95 -8.68
C PRO A 379 21.05 5.26 -10.06
N GLN A 380 21.06 4.31 -10.99
CA GLN A 380 20.48 4.49 -12.32
C GLN A 380 18.94 4.54 -12.25
N LEU A 381 18.32 3.71 -11.41
CA LEU A 381 16.88 3.76 -11.16
C LEU A 381 16.48 5.07 -10.46
N ALA A 382 17.25 5.50 -9.46
CA ALA A 382 17.00 6.76 -8.77
C ALA A 382 17.11 7.97 -9.72
N ALA A 383 18.13 7.98 -10.58
CA ALA A 383 18.29 9.01 -11.61
C ALA A 383 17.15 9.00 -12.64
N GLN A 384 16.71 7.81 -13.08
CA GLN A 384 15.56 7.71 -14.00
C GLN A 384 14.26 8.19 -13.34
N CYS A 385 14.02 7.82 -12.08
CA CYS A 385 12.87 8.27 -11.29
C CYS A 385 12.85 9.81 -11.19
N ALA A 386 13.98 10.42 -10.81
CA ALA A 386 14.11 11.87 -10.79
C ALA A 386 13.89 12.50 -12.19
N GLY A 387 14.37 11.83 -13.24
CA GLY A 387 14.20 12.25 -14.63
C GLY A 387 12.73 12.32 -15.09
N PHE A 388 11.87 11.40 -14.64
CA PHE A 388 10.43 11.45 -14.94
C PHE A 388 9.77 12.73 -14.42
N LEU A 389 10.24 13.20 -13.27
CA LEU A 389 9.66 14.35 -12.60
C LEU A 389 10.31 15.66 -13.05
N ALA A 390 11.44 15.63 -13.76
CA ALA A 390 12.17 16.83 -14.18
C ALA A 390 11.46 17.65 -15.27
N ALA A 391 10.55 17.04 -16.04
CA ALA A 391 9.81 17.74 -17.08
C ALA A 391 8.78 18.71 -16.49
N PRO A 392 8.58 19.90 -17.09
CA PRO A 392 7.50 20.80 -16.70
C PRO A 392 6.14 20.22 -17.10
N ALA A 393 5.58 19.36 -16.25
CA ALA A 393 4.19 18.93 -16.33
C ALA A 393 3.31 19.88 -15.50
N ALA A 394 2.23 20.39 -16.10
CA ALA A 394 1.24 21.13 -15.34
C ALA A 394 0.62 20.22 -14.27
N ALA A 395 0.36 20.76 -13.08
CA ALA A 395 -0.44 20.05 -12.09
C ALA A 395 -1.83 19.77 -12.69
N LEU A 396 -2.35 18.58 -12.45
CA LEU A 396 -3.72 18.26 -12.81
C LEU A 396 -4.67 19.04 -11.88
N PRO A 397 -5.93 19.29 -12.27
CA PRO A 397 -6.92 19.90 -11.40
C PRO A 397 -6.98 19.19 -10.04
N LEU A 398 -7.05 19.97 -8.97
CA LEU A 398 -7.14 19.43 -7.62
C LEU A 398 -8.46 18.69 -7.43
N ASP A 399 -9.56 19.33 -7.82
CA ASP A 399 -10.88 18.72 -7.83
C ASP A 399 -11.14 18.04 -9.17
N ARG A 400 -11.27 16.72 -9.14
CA ARG A 400 -11.51 15.85 -10.31
C ARG A 400 -12.84 15.09 -10.22
N ALA A 401 -13.48 15.17 -9.07
CA ALA A 401 -14.78 14.61 -8.77
C ALA A 401 -15.53 15.60 -7.87
N PHE A 402 -16.84 15.70 -8.08
CA PHE A 402 -17.70 16.66 -7.40
C PHE A 402 -18.88 15.94 -6.76
N LEU A 403 -19.34 16.49 -5.64
CA LEU A 403 -20.54 16.07 -4.93
C LEU A 403 -21.75 16.77 -5.55
N SER A 404 -22.83 16.02 -5.76
CA SER A 404 -24.10 16.55 -6.23
C SER A 404 -25.11 16.65 -5.09
N LEU A 405 -26.06 17.58 -5.20
CA LEU A 405 -27.16 17.67 -4.23
C LEU A 405 -28.04 16.41 -4.27
N GLY A 406 -28.57 16.03 -3.11
CA GLY A 406 -29.35 14.80 -2.90
C GLY A 406 -28.52 13.52 -2.80
N GLN A 407 -27.23 13.56 -3.16
CA GLN A 407 -26.36 12.40 -3.08
C GLN A 407 -25.98 12.08 -1.63
N GLU A 408 -26.08 10.80 -1.27
CA GLU A 408 -25.56 10.28 -0.01
C GLU A 408 -24.11 9.81 -0.16
N ILE A 409 -23.27 10.27 0.76
CA ILE A 409 -21.87 9.90 0.87
C ILE A 409 -21.67 9.09 2.16
N PRO A 410 -21.14 7.86 2.09
CA PRO A 410 -20.93 7.05 3.27
C PRO A 410 -19.86 7.65 4.21
N GLY A 411 -20.14 7.62 5.50
CA GLY A 411 -19.19 7.91 6.57
C GLY A 411 -18.09 6.85 6.70
N GLY A 412 -18.43 5.62 6.32
CA GLY A 412 -17.55 4.45 6.36
C GLY A 412 -16.91 4.12 5.02
N LEU A 413 -16.37 2.91 4.92
CA LEU A 413 -15.94 2.34 3.65
C LEU A 413 -17.16 2.09 2.74
N PRO A 414 -17.10 2.44 1.44
CA PRO A 414 -18.23 2.23 0.56
C PRO A 414 -18.52 0.73 0.38
N PRO A 415 -19.79 0.35 0.14
CA PRO A 415 -20.12 -1.01 -0.26
C PRO A 415 -19.41 -1.34 -1.56
N MET A 416 -18.84 -2.55 -1.64
CA MET A 416 -18.10 -3.01 -2.81
C MET A 416 -19.07 -3.65 -3.81
N PRO A 417 -19.23 -3.10 -5.03
CA PRO A 417 -19.92 -3.81 -6.09
C PRO A 417 -19.08 -5.02 -6.54
N PRO A 418 -19.68 -6.01 -7.24
CA PRO A 418 -18.94 -7.08 -7.86
C PRO A 418 -17.89 -6.52 -8.83
N LEU A 419 -16.64 -6.95 -8.65
CA LEU A 419 -15.59 -6.61 -9.60
C LEU A 419 -15.96 -7.17 -10.99
N PRO A 420 -15.64 -6.44 -12.07
CA PRO A 420 -14.67 -5.35 -12.09
C PRO A 420 -15.31 -3.95 -12.08
N ALA A 421 -16.55 -3.81 -11.56
CA ALA A 421 -17.14 -2.51 -11.26
C ALA A 421 -16.51 -1.92 -9.99
N LEU A 422 -16.36 -0.60 -9.95
CA LEU A 422 -15.88 0.13 -8.76
C LEU A 422 -17.03 0.91 -8.12
N PRO A 423 -16.98 1.21 -6.81
CA PRO A 423 -17.90 2.16 -6.21
C PRO A 423 -17.84 3.51 -6.95
N PRO A 424 -18.95 4.26 -7.04
CA PRO A 424 -18.94 5.61 -7.59
C PRO A 424 -17.84 6.45 -6.94
N VAL A 425 -17.15 7.29 -7.71
CA VAL A 425 -15.99 8.04 -7.22
C VAL A 425 -16.32 8.86 -5.99
N GLN A 426 -17.50 9.49 -5.95
CA GLN A 426 -17.98 10.29 -4.81
C GLN A 426 -18.04 9.50 -3.51
N GLN A 427 -18.45 8.23 -3.56
CA GLN A 427 -18.47 7.37 -2.37
C GLN A 427 -17.06 6.96 -1.91
N SER A 428 -16.09 7.01 -2.82
CA SER A 428 -14.68 6.73 -2.53
C SER A 428 -13.90 7.95 -2.05
N MET A 429 -14.48 9.15 -2.08
CA MET A 429 -13.81 10.41 -1.68
C MET A 429 -13.60 10.57 -0.17
N GLY A 430 -14.13 9.67 0.66
CA GLY A 430 -14.08 9.77 2.13
C GLY A 430 -12.73 10.21 2.73
N PRO A 431 -11.57 9.65 2.31
CA PRO A 431 -10.25 10.06 2.82
C PRO A 431 -9.84 11.49 2.46
N LEU A 432 -10.45 12.07 1.42
CA LEU A 432 -10.21 13.42 0.93
C LEU A 432 -11.25 14.44 1.43
N LEU A 433 -12.44 13.96 1.81
CA LEU A 433 -13.45 14.82 2.43
C LEU A 433 -13.11 15.15 3.88
N ARG A 434 -12.32 14.33 4.58
CA ARG A 434 -12.04 14.47 6.02
C ARG A 434 -10.64 15.04 6.23
N LEU A 435 -10.58 16.30 6.65
CA LEU A 435 -9.32 16.99 6.92
C LEU A 435 -9.01 17.05 8.42
N GLY A 436 -7.72 17.05 8.73
CA GLY A 436 -7.18 17.15 10.09
C GLY A 436 -6.97 15.81 10.78
N ALA A 437 -6.13 15.82 11.83
CA ALA A 437 -5.76 14.63 12.60
C ALA A 437 -6.87 14.10 13.53
N GLY A 438 -7.97 14.83 13.70
CA GLY A 438 -9.07 14.50 14.60
C GLY A 438 -10.03 13.42 14.08
N TRP A 439 -9.83 12.87 12.89
CA TRP A 439 -10.64 11.74 12.41
C TRP A 439 -10.04 10.39 12.82
N SER A 440 -10.86 9.36 12.97
CA SER A 440 -10.42 7.96 13.07
C SER A 440 -10.51 7.27 11.71
N TRP A 441 -9.98 6.05 11.63
CA TRP A 441 -10.15 5.17 10.46
C TRP A 441 -11.63 5.05 10.05
N GLN A 442 -11.85 4.84 8.75
CA GLN A 442 -13.15 4.45 8.23
C GLN A 442 -13.38 2.97 8.53
N GLU A 443 -14.52 2.70 9.14
CA GLU A 443 -15.07 1.38 9.40
C GLU A 443 -16.21 1.10 8.41
N ASP A 444 -16.83 -0.07 8.50
CA ASP A 444 -17.92 -0.45 7.59
C ASP A 444 -19.18 0.42 7.76
N TRP A 445 -19.38 1.03 8.94
CA TRP A 445 -20.54 1.86 9.24
C TRP A 445 -20.25 3.37 9.20
N GLY A 446 -19.00 3.80 9.38
CA GLY A 446 -18.70 5.20 9.67
C GLY A 446 -17.25 5.48 10.06
N SER A 447 -17.00 6.70 10.57
CA SER A 447 -15.71 7.13 11.11
C SER A 447 -15.95 8.02 12.34
N TRP A 448 -15.27 7.73 13.44
CA TRP A 448 -15.31 8.57 14.63
C TRP A 448 -14.47 9.83 14.44
N CYS A 449 -14.89 10.94 15.03
CA CYS A 449 -14.00 12.03 15.34
C CYS A 449 -13.51 11.91 16.80
N CYS A 450 -12.21 12.11 16.98
CA CYS A 450 -11.50 12.09 18.25
C CYS A 450 -11.24 13.52 18.71
N ALA A 451 -11.52 13.79 19.97
CA ALA A 451 -11.37 15.08 20.64
C ALA A 451 -10.10 15.08 21.54
N PRO A 452 -9.71 16.21 22.17
CA PRO A 452 -10.27 17.56 22.01
C PRO A 452 -9.84 18.21 20.68
N GLY A 453 -10.61 19.20 20.20
CA GLY A 453 -10.24 20.05 19.07
C GLY A 453 -11.28 20.11 17.95
N GLY A 454 -10.85 20.56 16.78
CA GLY A 454 -11.70 20.71 15.60
C GLY A 454 -11.38 19.68 14.51
N VAL A 455 -12.39 19.32 13.74
CA VAL A 455 -12.25 18.60 12.47
C VAL A 455 -12.90 19.39 11.35
N SER A 456 -12.44 19.17 10.14
CA SER A 456 -13.02 19.82 8.96
C SER A 456 -13.46 18.81 7.93
N LEU A 457 -14.52 19.16 7.21
CA LEU A 457 -14.93 18.48 5.98
C LEU A 457 -14.68 19.41 4.79
N ARG A 458 -14.03 18.88 3.74
CA ARG A 458 -13.78 19.57 2.48
C ARG A 458 -14.70 19.00 1.41
N LEU A 459 -15.68 19.79 0.97
CA LEU A 459 -16.76 19.34 0.10
C LEU A 459 -16.66 20.00 -1.28
N PRO A 460 -15.99 19.37 -2.27
CA PRO A 460 -15.96 19.87 -3.63
C PRO A 460 -17.34 19.69 -4.27
N LEU A 461 -17.95 20.80 -4.66
CA LEU A 461 -19.31 20.88 -5.21
C LEU A 461 -19.25 21.23 -6.70
N GLU A 462 -20.25 20.79 -7.46
CA GLU A 462 -20.38 21.14 -8.88
C GLU A 462 -20.48 22.66 -9.06
N ALA A 463 -19.86 23.17 -10.13
CA ALA A 463 -19.88 24.61 -10.42
C ALA A 463 -21.30 25.18 -10.57
N ASP A 464 -22.24 24.38 -11.08
CA ASP A 464 -23.65 24.75 -11.25
C ASP A 464 -24.39 24.93 -9.91
N SER A 465 -23.80 24.43 -8.81
CA SER A 465 -24.33 24.63 -7.45
C SER A 465 -23.91 25.97 -6.85
N ALA A 466 -23.02 26.73 -7.48
CA ALA A 466 -22.48 27.98 -6.93
C ALA A 466 -23.58 28.99 -6.54
N GLY A 467 -23.50 29.53 -5.33
CA GLY A 467 -24.44 30.50 -4.80
C GLY A 467 -25.78 29.94 -4.33
N GLN A 468 -26.03 28.63 -4.48
CA GLN A 468 -27.24 28.01 -3.96
C GLN A 468 -27.23 27.95 -2.42
N ASP A 469 -28.41 28.15 -1.83
CA ASP A 469 -28.64 27.94 -0.39
C ASP A 469 -28.84 26.46 -0.10
N ILE A 470 -27.90 25.87 0.62
CA ILE A 470 -27.93 24.44 0.95
C ILE A 470 -27.90 24.21 2.46
N THR A 471 -28.19 22.98 2.84
CA THR A 471 -27.93 22.45 4.18
C THR A 471 -27.06 21.21 4.07
N VAL A 472 -25.93 21.21 4.78
CA VAL A 472 -25.09 20.02 5.00
C VAL A 472 -25.70 19.21 6.13
N LEU A 473 -26.04 17.96 5.83
CA LEU A 473 -26.63 17.02 6.76
C LEU A 473 -25.59 15.95 7.12
N LEU A 474 -25.22 15.88 8.39
CA LEU A 474 -24.32 14.86 8.91
C LEU A 474 -25.11 13.92 9.79
N GLU A 475 -25.31 12.68 9.33
CA GLU A 475 -25.86 11.62 10.17
C GLU A 475 -24.74 11.08 11.05
N VAL A 476 -24.95 11.08 12.35
CA VAL A 476 -23.88 10.82 13.31
C VAL A 476 -24.32 9.87 14.42
N ASN A 477 -23.37 9.18 15.04
CA ASN A 477 -23.55 8.48 16.32
C ASN A 477 -23.06 9.37 17.47
N ALA A 478 -23.87 9.49 18.51
CA ALA A 478 -23.44 10.11 19.76
C ALA A 478 -22.49 9.16 20.53
N PRO A 479 -21.53 9.69 21.30
CA PRO A 479 -20.79 8.88 22.26
C PRO A 479 -21.72 8.46 23.42
N PRO A 480 -21.32 7.47 24.26
CA PRO A 480 -22.21 6.88 25.28
C PRO A 480 -22.84 7.87 26.28
N GLY A 481 -22.22 9.03 26.51
CA GLY A 481 -22.73 10.08 27.40
C GLY A 481 -23.54 11.18 26.72
N GLY A 482 -23.74 11.11 25.40
CA GLY A 482 -24.19 12.25 24.59
C GLY A 482 -23.09 13.30 24.47
N HIS A 483 -23.24 14.25 23.54
CA HIS A 483 -22.21 15.25 23.28
C HIS A 483 -22.74 16.52 22.64
N SER A 484 -22.07 17.64 22.90
CA SER A 484 -22.34 18.93 22.23
C SER A 484 -21.08 19.45 21.56
N GLY A 485 -21.29 20.31 20.58
CA GLY A 485 -20.27 21.09 19.94
C GLY A 485 -20.92 22.06 18.98
N ARG A 486 -20.12 22.65 18.11
CA ARG A 486 -20.60 23.62 17.12
C ARG A 486 -20.01 23.36 15.76
N ALA A 487 -20.73 23.76 14.73
CA ALA A 487 -20.27 23.66 13.35
C ALA A 487 -20.60 24.94 12.58
N ARG A 488 -19.80 25.25 11.57
CA ARG A 488 -20.09 26.27 10.56
C ARG A 488 -19.66 25.78 9.18
N ALA A 489 -20.23 26.38 8.14
CA ALA A 489 -19.87 26.09 6.76
C ALA A 489 -19.57 27.39 6.01
N GLY A 490 -18.40 27.46 5.36
CA GLY A 490 -17.88 28.67 4.75
C GLY A 490 -17.86 29.86 5.73
N ASP A 491 -18.33 31.01 5.27
CA ASP A 491 -18.44 32.24 6.09
C ASP A 491 -19.71 32.29 6.96
N GLY A 492 -20.43 31.17 7.08
CA GLY A 492 -21.63 31.06 7.90
C GLY A 492 -21.34 31.17 9.41
N PRO A 493 -22.38 31.48 10.22
CA PRO A 493 -22.22 31.53 11.66
C PRO A 493 -22.00 30.14 12.26
N TRP A 494 -21.27 30.09 13.38
CA TRP A 494 -21.23 28.90 14.22
C TRP A 494 -22.62 28.59 14.77
N ARG A 495 -23.01 27.31 14.68
CA ARG A 495 -24.24 26.78 15.27
C ARG A 495 -23.94 25.62 16.19
N GLU A 496 -24.48 25.70 17.40
CA GLU A 496 -24.41 24.63 18.38
C GLU A 496 -25.30 23.45 17.96
N TRP A 497 -24.85 22.24 18.27
CA TRP A 497 -25.60 21.00 18.14
C TRP A 497 -25.52 20.19 19.43
N TRP A 498 -26.53 19.37 19.67
CA TRP A 498 -26.59 18.44 20.80
C TRP A 498 -26.99 17.06 20.31
N LEU A 499 -26.25 16.04 20.74
CA LEU A 499 -26.47 14.64 20.43
C LEU A 499 -26.81 13.89 21.73
N PRO A 500 -28.04 13.39 21.90
CA PRO A 500 -28.40 12.60 23.06
C PRO A 500 -27.69 11.23 23.02
N ALA A 501 -27.37 10.69 24.19
CA ALA A 501 -26.81 9.35 24.31
C ALA A 501 -27.71 8.28 23.69
N GLY A 502 -27.10 7.24 23.10
CA GLY A 502 -27.79 5.99 22.74
C GLY A 502 -28.60 6.00 21.43
N ALA A 503 -28.64 7.10 20.69
CA ALA A 503 -29.29 7.17 19.38
C ALA A 503 -28.41 7.91 18.35
N PRO A 504 -28.54 7.59 17.05
CA PRO A 504 -27.97 8.44 16.01
C PRO A 504 -28.66 9.80 16.02
N GLY A 505 -27.87 10.84 15.75
CA GLY A 505 -28.36 12.21 15.62
C GLY A 505 -28.06 12.78 14.25
N LEU A 506 -28.51 14.01 14.06
CA LEU A 506 -28.34 14.77 12.83
C LEU A 506 -27.73 16.12 13.16
N ILE A 507 -26.53 16.39 12.67
CA ILE A 507 -25.94 17.73 12.70
C ILE A 507 -26.30 18.42 11.38
N ARG A 508 -26.82 19.65 11.48
CA ARG A 508 -27.23 20.47 10.35
C ARG A 508 -26.37 21.72 10.28
N VAL A 509 -25.81 21.99 9.11
CA VAL A 509 -25.02 23.20 8.88
C VAL A 509 -25.51 23.87 7.61
N ASP A 510 -26.19 25.00 7.76
CA ASP A 510 -26.63 25.79 6.63
C ASP A 510 -25.45 26.49 5.98
N ALA A 511 -25.42 26.50 4.65
CA ALA A 511 -24.34 27.11 3.87
C ALA A 511 -24.88 27.78 2.61
N VAL A 512 -24.06 28.68 2.06
CA VAL A 512 -24.18 29.10 0.66
C VAL A 512 -23.00 28.47 -0.08
N VAL A 513 -23.26 27.79 -1.20
CA VAL A 513 -22.20 27.15 -1.97
C VAL A 513 -21.22 28.24 -2.47
N PRO A 514 -19.91 28.11 -2.21
CA PRO A 514 -18.94 29.10 -2.64
C PRO A 514 -18.87 29.17 -4.16
N ARG A 515 -18.52 30.35 -4.70
CA ARG A 515 -18.34 30.53 -6.15
C ARG A 515 -17.09 29.84 -6.69
N HIS A 516 -16.09 29.65 -5.83
CA HIS A 516 -14.81 29.05 -6.18
C HIS A 516 -14.36 28.12 -5.06
N GLY A 517 -13.80 26.98 -5.45
CA GLY A 517 -13.23 26.00 -4.51
C GLY A 517 -14.28 25.19 -3.73
N PRO A 518 -13.82 24.34 -2.82
CA PRO A 518 -14.69 23.48 -2.02
C PRO A 518 -15.42 24.28 -0.94
N LEU A 519 -16.59 23.79 -0.51
CA LEU A 519 -17.21 24.22 0.73
C LEU A 519 -16.48 23.56 1.90
N LEU A 520 -15.95 24.38 2.81
CA LEU A 520 -15.38 23.90 4.07
C LEU A 520 -16.44 23.90 5.16
N VAL A 521 -16.58 22.77 5.85
CA VAL A 521 -17.39 22.65 7.07
C VAL A 521 -16.45 22.44 8.24
N GLU A 522 -16.36 23.42 9.12
CA GLU A 522 -15.54 23.36 10.33
C GLU A 522 -16.41 22.93 11.51
N ILE A 523 -15.93 21.96 12.28
CA ILE A 523 -16.65 21.38 13.40
C ILE A 523 -15.74 21.43 14.61
N ASP A 524 -16.15 22.17 15.62
CA ASP A 524 -15.52 22.20 16.93
C ASP A 524 -16.19 21.12 17.80
N ILE A 525 -15.42 20.08 18.10
CA ILE A 525 -15.87 18.93 18.86
C ILE A 525 -15.86 19.25 20.36
N GLY A 526 -15.27 20.36 20.80
CA GLY A 526 -15.11 20.64 22.23
C GLY A 526 -14.25 19.57 22.93
N PRO A 527 -14.51 19.26 24.21
CA PRO A 527 -13.65 18.38 25.02
C PRO A 527 -13.76 16.89 24.67
N GLY A 528 -14.84 16.48 24.00
CA GLY A 528 -15.20 15.08 23.77
C GLY A 528 -15.62 14.33 25.04
N VAL A 529 -15.96 13.06 24.85
CA VAL A 529 -16.43 12.14 25.89
C VAL A 529 -15.50 10.95 25.97
N SER A 530 -14.96 10.68 27.16
CA SER A 530 -14.09 9.51 27.36
C SER A 530 -14.87 8.20 27.17
N CYS A 531 -14.33 7.30 26.36
CA CYS A 531 -14.93 6.00 26.09
C CYS A 531 -14.08 4.86 26.68
N PRO A 532 -14.51 4.19 27.76
CA PRO A 532 -13.87 2.96 28.23
C PRO A 532 -13.96 1.82 27.20
N PRO A 533 -13.00 0.87 27.17
CA PRO A 533 -11.84 0.76 28.05
C PRO A 533 -10.58 1.51 27.57
N ASP A 534 -10.60 2.09 26.37
CA ASP A 534 -9.40 2.71 25.77
C ASP A 534 -9.23 4.21 26.08
N HIS A 535 -10.18 4.79 26.83
CA HIS A 535 -10.18 6.17 27.32
C HIS A 535 -10.06 7.23 26.22
N ARG A 536 -10.32 6.89 24.95
CA ARG A 536 -10.36 7.88 23.86
C ARG A 536 -11.42 8.92 24.14
N MET A 537 -11.10 10.17 23.84
CA MET A 537 -12.07 11.26 23.84
C MET A 537 -12.79 11.25 22.49
N LEU A 538 -14.08 10.91 22.49
CA LEU A 538 -14.91 10.82 21.29
C LEU A 538 -15.79 12.07 21.14
N GLY A 539 -15.91 12.56 19.91
CA GLY A 539 -16.87 13.61 19.56
C GLY A 539 -18.20 13.04 19.09
N PHE A 540 -18.21 12.53 17.87
CA PHE A 540 -19.33 11.90 17.20
C PHE A 540 -18.82 10.92 16.14
N GLY A 541 -19.65 9.97 15.72
CA GLY A 541 -19.32 9.02 14.66
C GLY A 541 -20.04 9.36 13.37
N LEU A 542 -19.37 9.88 12.34
CA LEU A 542 -19.98 10.19 11.06
C LEU A 542 -20.41 8.90 10.34
N ARG A 543 -21.72 8.75 10.09
CA ARG A 543 -22.32 7.61 9.39
C ARG A 543 -22.57 7.89 7.92
N ALA A 544 -23.08 9.08 7.62
CA ALA A 544 -23.38 9.52 6.27
C ALA A 544 -23.38 11.04 6.18
N LEU A 545 -23.13 11.55 4.99
CA LEU A 545 -23.18 12.96 4.64
C LEU A 545 -24.11 13.14 3.44
N ARG A 546 -25.01 14.13 3.51
CA ARG A 546 -25.86 14.56 2.38
C ARG A 546 -25.83 16.08 2.24
N LEU A 547 -25.93 16.54 1.00
CA LEU A 547 -26.06 17.95 0.65
C LEU A 547 -27.43 18.15 0.02
N VAL A 548 -28.25 19.02 0.57
CA VAL A 548 -29.63 19.23 0.08
C VAL A 548 -29.92 20.71 -0.06
N SER A 549 -30.86 21.05 -0.94
CA SER A 549 -31.45 22.39 -0.96
C SER A 549 -32.00 22.73 0.43
N ARG A 550 -31.78 23.96 0.91
CA ARG A 550 -32.26 24.37 2.24
C ARG A 550 -33.78 24.20 2.38
N ALA A 551 -34.53 24.38 1.29
CA ALA A 551 -35.99 24.21 1.28
C ALA A 551 -36.44 22.74 1.44
N GLU A 552 -35.59 21.79 1.06
CA GLU A 552 -35.89 20.35 1.04
C GLU A 552 -35.30 19.60 2.24
N ALA A 553 -34.61 20.31 3.14
CA ALA A 553 -33.85 19.70 4.19
C ALA A 553 -34.77 19.06 5.26
N PRO A 554 -34.83 17.71 5.35
CA PRO A 554 -35.83 16.99 6.15
C PRO A 554 -35.75 17.32 7.64
N LEU A 555 -36.84 17.16 8.38
CA LEU A 555 -36.81 17.20 9.85
C LEU A 555 -35.94 16.04 10.40
N PRO A 556 -35.37 16.15 11.62
CA PRO A 556 -34.47 15.13 12.17
C PRO A 556 -35.17 13.76 12.22
N PRO A 557 -34.56 12.68 11.69
CA PRO A 557 -35.18 11.36 11.70
C PRO A 557 -35.11 10.66 13.07
N GLU A 558 -36.01 9.70 13.33
CA GLU A 558 -35.80 8.62 14.30
C GLU A 558 -34.86 7.58 13.70
N ALA A 559 -33.79 7.20 14.40
CA ALA A 559 -32.70 6.40 13.83
C ALA A 559 -32.42 5.11 14.65
N PRO A 560 -31.99 4.01 14.01
CA PRO A 560 -31.72 2.73 14.67
C PRO A 560 -30.53 2.80 15.63
N PRO A 561 -30.45 1.94 16.67
CA PRO A 561 -29.44 2.03 17.74
C PRO A 561 -28.00 1.98 17.22
N ALA A 562 -27.11 2.73 17.88
CA ALA A 562 -25.71 2.86 17.52
C ALA A 562 -24.93 1.55 17.77
N PRO A 563 -23.98 1.16 16.90
CA PRO A 563 -23.02 0.11 17.22
C PRO A 563 -22.11 0.56 18.37
N ALA A 564 -21.72 -0.37 19.25
CA ALA A 564 -20.74 -0.08 20.29
C ALA A 564 -19.40 0.35 19.65
N PRO A 565 -18.70 1.36 20.22
CA PRO A 565 -17.40 1.78 19.71
C PRO A 565 -16.44 0.59 19.79
N PRO A 566 -15.83 0.16 18.67
CA PRO A 566 -14.96 -0.99 18.70
C PRO A 566 -13.66 -0.64 19.48
N PRO A 567 -13.08 -1.61 20.20
CA PRO A 567 -11.75 -1.46 20.75
C PRO A 567 -10.74 -1.28 19.61
N ARG A 568 -9.69 -0.48 19.83
CA ARG A 568 -8.52 -0.42 18.94
C ARG A 568 -7.99 -1.85 18.72
N LYS A 569 -8.29 -2.43 17.57
CA LYS A 569 -7.44 -3.46 16.97
C LYS A 569 -6.79 -2.82 15.75
N PRO A 570 -5.45 -2.79 15.67
CA PRO A 570 -4.79 -2.47 14.43
C PRO A 570 -5.38 -3.31 13.30
N TRP A 571 -5.54 -2.75 12.10
CA TRP A 571 -6.14 -3.47 10.99
C TRP A 571 -5.36 -4.75 10.62
N TRP A 572 -4.07 -4.82 10.99
CA TRP A 572 -3.17 -5.96 10.82
C TRP A 572 -3.21 -6.99 11.97
N ARG A 573 -4.09 -6.82 12.97
CA ARG A 573 -4.31 -7.80 14.05
C ARG A 573 -5.46 -8.77 13.76
N PHE A 574 -5.81 -8.96 12.50
CA PHE A 574 -6.67 -10.04 12.02
C PHE A 574 -6.03 -10.67 10.80
#